data_AF-A0A9E2G8D4-F1
#
_entry.id   AF-A0A9E2G8D4-F1
#
_cell.length_a   1.000
_cell.length_b   1.000
_cell.length_c   1.000
_cell.angle_alpha   90.00
_cell.angle_beta   90.00
_cell.angle_gamma   90.00
#
_symmetry.space_group_name_H-M   'P 1'
#
loop_
_entity.id
_entity.type
_entity.pdbx_description
1 polymer ?
#
loop_
_entity_poly.entity_id
_entity_poly.type
_entity_poly.pdbx_seq_one_letter_code
_entity_poly.pdbx_strand_id
1 'polypeptide(L)'
;MKNILKFITILGTFALVYYAGDLTIKYFMPENHSIANSALLFTYGGMIGYILLIIFVVVLQKNNYDQLVQHKPRFGRLLHNFHIMLAIVFIIYALISFDIQFSVLLVLIFLFVSTLLDYVREKLMQEINGNPIHPKKIL
;
A
#
# COMPACT_ATOMS: atom_id res chain seq x y z
N MET A 1 10.52 -9.99 20.23
CA MET A 1 11.13 -8.69 20.63
C MET A 1 12.01 -8.06 19.56
N LYS A 2 12.96 -8.78 18.92
CA LYS A 2 13.87 -8.23 17.88
C LYS A 2 13.15 -7.53 16.69
N ASN A 3 12.00 -8.05 16.25
CA ASN A 3 11.25 -7.47 15.12
C ASN A 3 10.50 -6.19 15.49
N ILE A 4 10.04 -6.08 16.74
CA ILE A 4 9.37 -4.87 17.25
C ILE A 4 10.38 -3.73 17.35
N LEU A 5 11.61 -4.02 17.80
CA LEU A 5 12.68 -3.02 17.87
C LEU A 5 13.09 -2.51 16.48
N LYS A 6 13.17 -3.41 15.48
CA LYS A 6 13.40 -3.05 14.07
C LYS A 6 12.27 -2.18 13.50
N PHE A 7 11.03 -2.51 13.83
CA PHE A 7 9.87 -1.73 13.40
C PHE A 7 9.89 -0.32 14.01
N ILE A 8 10.14 -0.21 15.32
CA ILE A 8 10.24 1.08 16.01
C ILE A 8 11.40 1.93 15.47
N THR A 9 12.55 1.32 15.15
CA THR A 9 13.68 2.06 14.58
C THR A 9 13.40 2.55 13.17
N ILE A 10 12.74 1.76 12.33
CA ILE A 10 12.30 2.21 11.00
C ILE A 10 11.32 3.38 11.14
N LEU A 11 10.34 3.27 12.03
CA LEU A 11 9.33 4.30 12.26
C LEU A 11 9.95 5.59 12.83
N GLY A 12 10.89 5.47 13.75
CA GLY A 12 11.68 6.58 14.27
C GLY A 12 12.55 7.25 13.20
N THR A 13 13.11 6.48 12.26
CA THR A 13 13.89 7.03 11.14
C THR A 13 13.00 7.85 10.21
N PHE A 14 11.79 7.38 9.90
CA PHE A 14 10.83 8.14 9.11
C PHE A 14 10.40 9.44 9.82
N ALA A 15 10.14 9.39 11.13
CA ALA A 15 9.81 10.58 11.91
C ALA A 15 10.97 11.60 11.94
N LEU A 16 12.21 11.12 12.02
CA LEU A 16 13.41 11.95 12.05
C LEU A 16 13.68 12.61 10.70
N VAL A 17 13.51 11.88 9.59
CA VAL A 17 13.60 12.44 8.24
C VAL A 17 12.52 13.50 8.00
N TYR A 18 11.30 13.27 8.49
CA TYR A 18 10.21 14.25 8.41
C TYR A 18 10.53 15.53 9.21
N TYR A 19 10.97 15.38 10.46
CA TYR A 19 11.30 16.52 11.32
C TYR A 19 12.53 17.29 10.81
N ALA A 20 13.52 16.58 10.28
CA ALA A 20 14.69 17.18 9.65
C ALA A 20 14.31 17.93 8.37
N GLY A 21 13.37 17.41 7.57
CA GLY A 21 12.83 18.07 6.40
C GLY A 21 12.07 19.35 6.73
N ASP A 22 11.23 19.33 7.77
CA ASP A 22 10.53 20.51 8.25
C ASP A 22 11.51 21.59 8.75
N LEU A 23 12.54 21.19 9.49
CA LEU A 23 13.60 22.08 9.97
C LEU A 23 14.47 22.66 8.85
N THR A 24 14.88 21.87 7.85
CA THR A 24 15.63 22.41 6.71
C THR A 24 14.80 23.39 5.90
N ILE A 25 13.53 23.09 5.67
CA ILE A 25 12.63 24.01 4.96
C ILE A 25 12.51 25.34 5.74
N LYS A 26 12.37 25.27 7.06
CA LYS A 26 12.29 26.44 7.95
C LYS A 26 13.61 27.23 8.02
N TYR A 27 14.75 26.57 7.88
CA TYR A 27 16.07 27.20 7.95
C TYR A 27 16.51 27.85 6.62
N PHE A 28 16.18 27.25 5.48
CA PHE A 28 16.61 27.73 4.17
C PHE A 28 15.70 28.80 3.54
N MET A 29 14.46 28.97 4.01
CA MET A 29 13.54 29.99 3.48
C MET A 29 12.74 30.65 4.62
N PRO A 30 13.24 31.74 5.22
CA PRO A 30 12.64 32.28 6.44
C PRO A 30 11.34 33.08 6.23
N GLU A 31 11.04 33.65 5.05
CA GLU A 31 9.85 34.52 4.91
C GLU A 31 9.15 34.48 3.53
N ASN A 32 7.82 34.33 3.62
CA ASN A 32 6.74 34.86 2.77
C ASN A 32 6.46 34.25 1.36
N HIS A 33 5.20 33.82 1.19
CA HIS A 33 4.48 33.32 0.00
C HIS A 33 4.99 32.05 -0.70
N SER A 34 6.29 31.82 -0.78
CA SER A 34 6.85 30.60 -1.40
C SER A 34 6.55 29.32 -0.59
N ILE A 35 6.51 29.44 0.75
CA ILE A 35 6.30 28.32 1.68
C ILE A 35 4.88 27.76 1.58
N ALA A 36 3.88 28.62 1.35
CA ALA A 36 2.51 28.16 1.10
C ALA A 36 2.46 27.31 -0.18
N ASN A 37 3.11 27.75 -1.26
CA ASN A 37 3.14 27.00 -2.51
C ASN A 37 3.96 25.70 -2.42
N SER A 38 5.10 25.68 -1.72
CA SER A 38 5.89 24.45 -1.57
C SER A 38 5.25 23.43 -0.63
N ALA A 39 4.64 23.87 0.48
CA ALA A 39 3.90 23.00 1.40
C ALA A 39 2.63 22.44 0.74
N LEU A 40 1.90 23.26 -0.02
CA LEU A 40 0.78 22.80 -0.83
C LEU A 40 1.23 21.81 -1.91
N LEU A 41 2.35 22.09 -2.60
CA LEU A 41 2.91 21.18 -3.60
C LEU A 41 3.30 19.82 -2.99
N PHE A 42 3.90 19.82 -1.79
CA PHE A 42 4.22 18.57 -1.08
C PHE A 42 2.95 17.81 -0.66
N THR A 43 1.93 18.52 -0.19
CA THR A 43 0.65 17.93 0.19
C THR A 43 -0.06 17.32 -1.01
N TYR A 44 -0.23 18.08 -2.09
CA TYR A 44 -0.88 17.59 -3.30
C TYR A 44 -0.05 16.52 -4.03
N GLY A 45 1.27 16.68 -4.09
CA GLY A 45 2.18 15.68 -4.65
C GLY A 45 2.13 14.36 -3.87
N GLY A 46 2.12 14.43 -2.54
CA GLY A 46 1.92 13.27 -1.66
C GLY A 46 0.56 12.61 -1.86
N MET A 47 -0.50 13.39 -1.95
CA MET A 47 -1.87 12.89 -2.17
C MET A 47 -2.00 12.19 -3.53
N ILE A 48 -1.46 12.80 -4.59
CA ILE A 48 -1.44 12.19 -5.93
C ILE A 48 -0.61 10.90 -5.91
N GLY A 49 0.57 10.92 -5.31
CA GLY A 49 1.43 9.74 -5.18
C GLY A 49 0.74 8.60 -4.41
N TYR A 50 0.06 8.92 -3.32
CA TYR A 50 -0.73 7.98 -2.52
C TYR A 50 -1.84 7.32 -3.36
N ILE A 51 -2.63 8.13 -4.08
CA ILE A 51 -3.74 7.63 -4.92
C ILE A 51 -3.19 6.74 -6.05
N LEU A 52 -2.13 7.20 -6.74
CA LEU A 52 -1.50 6.44 -7.82
C LEU A 52 -0.95 5.10 -7.33
N LEU A 53 -0.36 5.06 -6.13
CA LEU A 53 0.14 3.83 -5.54
C LEU A 53 -0.98 2.82 -5.26
N ILE A 54 -2.11 3.27 -4.71
CA ILE A 54 -3.28 2.40 -4.51
C ILE A 54 -3.78 1.85 -5.84
N ILE A 55 -3.97 2.72 -6.85
CA ILE A 55 -4.44 2.32 -8.18
C ILE A 55 -3.46 1.31 -8.80
N PHE A 56 -2.16 1.57 -8.69
CA PHE A 56 -1.12 0.69 -9.21
C PHE A 56 -1.22 -0.73 -8.63
N VAL A 57 -1.39 -0.86 -7.31
CA VAL A 57 -1.55 -2.15 -6.64
C VAL A 57 -2.81 -2.87 -7.11
N VAL A 58 -3.94 -2.16 -7.21
CA VAL A 58 -5.20 -2.73 -7.69
C VAL A 58 -5.06 -3.28 -9.12
N VAL A 59 -4.41 -2.52 -10.00
CA VAL A 59 -4.15 -2.93 -11.39
C VAL A 59 -3.22 -4.14 -11.43
N LEU A 60 -2.16 -4.16 -10.61
CA LEU A 60 -1.22 -5.28 -10.55
C LEU A 60 -1.91 -6.57 -10.09
N GLN A 61 -2.84 -6.48 -9.13
CA GLN A 61 -3.60 -7.63 -8.65
C GLN A 61 -4.75 -8.07 -9.57
N LYS A 62 -5.18 -7.23 -10.52
CA LYS A 62 -6.30 -7.55 -11.43
C LYS A 62 -6.10 -8.88 -12.16
N ASN A 63 -4.94 -9.07 -12.79
CA ASN A 63 -4.64 -10.29 -13.54
C ASN A 63 -4.70 -11.55 -12.64
N ASN A 64 -4.27 -11.42 -11.39
CA ASN A 64 -4.29 -12.51 -10.41
C ASN A 64 -5.74 -12.90 -10.04
N TYR A 65 -6.62 -11.91 -9.88
CA TYR A 65 -8.03 -12.16 -9.60
C TYR A 65 -8.77 -12.73 -10.81
N ASP A 66 -8.46 -12.26 -12.03
CA ASP A 66 -9.06 -12.80 -13.26
C ASP A 66 -8.76 -14.30 -13.41
N GLN A 67 -7.53 -14.73 -13.11
CA GLN A 67 -7.17 -16.16 -13.06
C GLN A 67 -8.00 -16.94 -12.02
N LEU A 68 -8.18 -16.37 -10.81
CA LEU A 68 -8.99 -17.02 -9.78
C LEU A 68 -10.48 -17.10 -10.17
N VAL A 69 -11.03 -16.08 -10.83
CA VAL A 69 -12.43 -16.04 -11.28
C VAL A 69 -12.71 -17.15 -12.30
N GLN A 70 -11.75 -17.48 -13.16
CA GLN A 70 -11.88 -18.59 -14.12
C GLN A 70 -12.04 -19.96 -13.42
N HIS A 71 -11.39 -20.16 -12.28
CA HIS A 71 -11.42 -21.44 -11.56
C HIS A 71 -12.51 -21.50 -10.47
N LYS A 72 -12.68 -20.42 -9.69
CA LYS A 72 -13.73 -20.28 -8.67
C LYS A 72 -14.45 -18.94 -8.81
N PRO A 73 -15.49 -18.85 -9.65
CA PRO A 73 -16.12 -17.58 -10.03
C PRO A 73 -16.76 -16.83 -8.86
N ARG A 74 -17.35 -17.54 -7.89
CA ARG A 74 -17.98 -16.89 -6.71
C ARG A 74 -16.92 -16.31 -5.75
N PHE A 75 -15.90 -17.10 -5.39
CA PHE A 75 -14.85 -16.65 -4.46
C PHE A 75 -13.92 -15.62 -5.09
N GLY A 76 -13.55 -15.78 -6.37
CA GLY A 76 -12.74 -14.82 -7.10
C GLY A 76 -13.42 -13.45 -7.18
N ARG A 77 -14.71 -13.39 -7.53
CA ARG A 77 -15.47 -12.14 -7.56
C ARG A 77 -15.60 -11.51 -6.18
N LEU A 78 -15.82 -12.30 -5.12
CA LEU A 78 -15.91 -11.79 -3.76
C LEU A 78 -14.59 -11.14 -3.31
N LEU A 79 -13.46 -11.84 -3.47
CA LEU A 79 -12.15 -11.30 -3.10
C LEU A 79 -11.77 -10.07 -3.93
N HIS A 80 -12.06 -10.09 -5.23
CA HIS A 80 -11.81 -8.96 -6.11
C HIS A 80 -12.64 -7.73 -5.72
N ASN A 81 -13.95 -7.91 -5.50
CA ASN A 81 -14.84 -6.83 -5.07
C ASN A 81 -14.44 -6.29 -3.70
N PHE A 82 -14.03 -7.16 -2.77
CA PHE A 82 -13.53 -6.75 -1.46
C PHE A 82 -12.26 -5.90 -1.59
N HIS A 83 -11.30 -6.32 -2.42
CA HIS A 83 -10.09 -5.55 -2.67
C HIS A 83 -10.39 -4.17 -3.29
N ILE A 84 -11.29 -4.11 -4.28
CA ILE A 84 -11.74 -2.85 -4.89
C ILE A 84 -12.44 -1.95 -3.86
N MET A 85 -13.36 -2.50 -3.06
CA MET A 85 -14.06 -1.76 -2.02
C MET A 85 -13.07 -1.14 -1.03
N LEU A 86 -12.06 -1.92 -0.62
CA LEU A 86 -11.01 -1.45 0.27
C LEU A 86 -10.19 -0.33 -0.38
N ALA A 87 -9.79 -0.48 -1.65
CA ALA A 87 -9.10 0.60 -2.38
C ALA A 87 -9.92 1.89 -2.45
N ILE A 88 -11.23 1.80 -2.71
CA ILE A 88 -12.13 2.96 -2.75
C ILE A 88 -12.15 3.68 -1.39
N VAL A 89 -12.28 2.95 -0.28
CA VAL A 89 -12.27 3.54 1.07
C VAL A 89 -10.96 4.30 1.32
N PHE A 90 -9.83 3.74 0.91
CA PHE A 90 -8.53 4.38 1.10
C PHE A 90 -8.33 5.60 0.20
N ILE A 91 -8.91 5.62 -1.01
CA ILE A 91 -8.91 6.79 -1.90
C ILE A 91 -9.83 7.89 -1.34
N ILE A 92 -11.02 7.55 -0.85
CA ILE A 92 -11.95 8.52 -0.24
C ILE A 92 -11.29 9.22 0.95
N TYR A 93 -10.56 8.49 1.78
CA TYR A 93 -9.78 9.07 2.86
C TYR A 93 -8.83 10.17 2.38
N ALA A 94 -8.08 9.92 1.29
CA ALA A 94 -7.17 10.90 0.71
C ALA A 94 -7.87 12.13 0.13
N LEU A 95 -9.18 12.10 -0.14
CA LEU A 95 -9.92 13.27 -0.61
C LEU A 95 -10.49 14.13 0.53
N ILE A 96 -10.77 13.52 1.70
CA ILE A 96 -11.46 14.20 2.81
C ILE A 96 -10.47 14.73 3.84
N SER A 97 -9.49 13.93 4.22
CA SER A 97 -8.65 14.20 5.41
C SER A 97 -7.21 13.73 5.20
N PHE A 98 -6.65 14.04 4.03
CA PHE A 98 -5.27 13.69 3.70
C PHE A 98 -4.27 14.34 4.65
N ASP A 99 -3.56 13.51 5.39
CA ASP A 99 -2.40 13.86 6.20
C ASP A 99 -1.22 13.00 5.77
N ILE A 100 -0.04 13.60 5.61
CA ILE A 100 1.14 12.89 5.10
C ILE A 100 1.58 11.77 6.06
N GLN A 101 1.55 12.00 7.37
CA GLN A 101 2.00 11.01 8.35
C GLN A 101 1.03 9.83 8.39
N PHE A 102 -0.27 10.14 8.43
CA PHE A 102 -1.31 9.14 8.53
C PHE A 102 -1.49 8.37 7.21
N SER A 103 -1.29 9.02 6.06
CA SER A 103 -1.35 8.38 4.74
C SER A 103 -0.22 7.37 4.55
N VAL A 104 1.00 7.63 5.05
CA VAL A 104 2.09 6.63 5.01
C VAL A 104 1.70 5.37 5.80
N LEU A 105 1.15 5.55 7.01
CA LEU A 105 0.67 4.42 7.81
C LEU A 105 -0.46 3.65 7.08
N LEU A 106 -1.41 4.37 6.50
CA LEU A 106 -2.50 3.76 5.74
C LEU A 106 -2.01 3.02 4.50
N VAL A 107 -1.04 3.56 3.74
CA VAL A 107 -0.43 2.82 2.62
C VAL A 107 0.17 1.51 3.10
N LEU A 108 0.91 1.52 4.22
CA LEU A 108 1.50 0.29 4.75
C LEU A 108 0.42 -0.74 5.14
N ILE A 109 -0.67 -0.28 5.77
CA ILE A 109 -1.82 -1.15 6.09
C ILE A 109 -2.46 -1.68 4.81
N PHE A 110 -2.68 -0.82 3.82
CA PHE A 110 -3.26 -1.20 2.53
C PHE A 110 -2.42 -2.26 1.82
N LEU A 111 -1.11 -2.06 1.74
CA LEU A 111 -0.17 -3.02 1.15
C LEU A 111 -0.16 -4.34 1.93
N PHE A 112 -0.19 -4.30 3.25
CA PHE A 112 -0.26 -5.48 4.09
C PHE A 112 -1.54 -6.28 3.84
N VAL A 113 -2.70 -5.62 3.84
CA VAL A 113 -3.99 -6.28 3.57
C VAL A 113 -4.04 -6.82 2.14
N SER A 114 -3.53 -6.06 1.16
CA SER A 114 -3.46 -6.49 -0.24
C SER A 114 -2.58 -7.74 -0.39
N THR A 115 -1.47 -7.81 0.32
CA THR A 115 -0.58 -8.99 0.34
C THR A 115 -1.27 -10.18 1.00
N LEU A 116 -2.01 -9.95 2.09
CA LEU A 116 -2.76 -11.01 2.77
C LEU A 116 -3.87 -11.59 1.87
N LEU A 117 -4.58 -10.73 1.14
CA LEU A 117 -5.57 -11.16 0.15
C LEU A 117 -4.93 -11.96 -0.99
N ASP A 118 -3.75 -11.55 -1.46
CA ASP A 118 -3.03 -12.28 -2.50
C ASP A 118 -2.54 -13.65 -2.00
N TYR A 119 -2.06 -13.74 -0.75
CA TYR A 119 -1.71 -15.01 -0.12
C TYR A 119 -2.91 -15.95 0.01
N VAL A 120 -4.08 -15.44 0.44
CA VAL A 120 -5.32 -16.24 0.50
C VAL A 120 -5.71 -16.73 -0.89
N ARG A 121 -5.63 -15.86 -1.91
CA ARG A 121 -5.90 -16.20 -3.31
C ARG A 121 -4.94 -17.28 -3.82
N GLU A 122 -3.65 -17.16 -3.53
CA GLU A 122 -2.64 -18.15 -3.93
C GLU A 122 -2.90 -19.50 -3.29
N LYS A 123 -3.21 -19.55 -1.99
CA LYS A 123 -3.60 -20.78 -1.29
C LYS A 123 -4.84 -21.43 -1.93
N LEU A 124 -5.85 -20.63 -2.29
CA LEU A 124 -7.03 -21.13 -3.00
C LEU A 124 -6.68 -21.70 -4.38
N MET A 125 -5.73 -21.10 -5.11
CA MET A 125 -5.27 -21.63 -6.40
C MET A 125 -4.43 -22.92 -6.23
N GLN A 126 -3.59 -23.01 -5.20
CA GLN A 126 -2.82 -24.22 -4.88
C GLN A 126 -3.72 -25.42 -4.53
N GLU A 127 -4.82 -25.19 -3.80
CA GLU A 127 -5.82 -26.23 -3.53
C GLU A 127 -6.50 -26.75 -4.82
N ILE A 128 -6.67 -25.88 -5.83
CA ILE A 128 -7.31 -26.24 -7.10
C ILE A 128 -6.36 -26.98 -8.03
N ASN A 129 -5.09 -26.57 -8.09
CA ASN A 129 -4.09 -27.23 -8.94
C ASN A 129 -3.66 -28.61 -8.42
N GLY A 130 -4.16 -29.02 -7.24
CA GLY A 130 -3.65 -30.16 -6.50
C GLY A 130 -2.22 -29.90 -6.05
N ASN A 131 -1.79 -30.54 -4.98
CA ASN A 131 -0.37 -30.59 -4.63
C ASN A 131 0.40 -31.02 -5.91
N PRO A 132 1.20 -30.17 -6.57
CA PRO A 132 2.14 -30.70 -7.52
C PRO A 132 3.07 -31.53 -6.66
N ILE A 133 2.86 -32.85 -6.65
CA ILE A 133 3.90 -33.78 -6.27
C ILE A 133 5.03 -33.40 -7.22
N HIS A 134 5.92 -32.52 -6.78
CA HIS A 134 7.20 -32.34 -7.42
C HIS A 134 7.78 -33.74 -7.44
N PRO A 135 7.92 -34.42 -8.60
CA PRO A 135 8.73 -35.61 -8.59
C PRO A 135 10.09 -35.10 -8.15
N LYS A 136 10.55 -35.56 -6.98
CA LYS A 136 11.94 -35.41 -6.56
C LYS A 136 12.75 -35.80 -7.79
N LYS A 137 13.45 -34.84 -8.40
CA LYS A 137 14.46 -35.16 -9.40
C LYS A 137 15.48 -36.03 -8.67
N ILE A 138 15.35 -37.33 -8.84
CA ILE A 138 16.41 -38.28 -8.60
C ILE A 138 17.23 -38.23 -9.89
N LEU A 139 18.33 -37.48 -9.84
CA LEU A 139 19.48 -37.60 -10.72
C LEU A 139 20.71 -37.21 -9.90
#